data_AF-A0A960GKY3-F1
#
_entry.id   AF-A0A960GKY3-F1
#
_cell.length_a   1.000
_cell.length_b   1.000
_cell.length_c   1.000
_cell.angle_alpha   90.00
_cell.angle_beta   90.00
_cell.angle_gamma   90.00
#
_symmetry.space_group_name_H-M   'P 1'
#
loop_
_entity.id
_entity.type
_entity.pdbx_description
1 polymer ?
#
loop_
_entity_poly.entity_id
_entity_poly.type
_entity_poly.pdbx_seq_one_letter_code
_entity_poly.pdbx_strand_id
1 'polypeptide(L)'
;MAIDPSAIGAVTEPRIYEWTDRDTLLYALGVGAGTSDLAYTTENSHEIPQQVLPTFAVICCMGFAAAPLVGTFNWGMLLHGSQEVRLASPLPPAGSLSVVSEVADIQDKGE
;
A
#
# COMPACT_ATOMS: atom_id res chain seq x y z
N MET A 1 7.46 -25.16 -4.41
CA MET A 1 7.78 -23.71 -4.29
C MET A 1 8.91 -23.60 -3.29
N ALA A 2 9.97 -22.85 -3.55
CA ALA A 2 11.07 -22.71 -2.60
C ALA A 2 10.78 -21.50 -1.71
N ILE A 3 10.34 -21.80 -0.48
CA ILE A 3 10.14 -20.83 0.61
C ILE A 3 11.31 -21.03 1.58
N ASP A 4 12.03 -19.96 1.91
CA ASP A 4 13.08 -19.95 2.92
C ASP A 4 12.43 -19.71 4.30
N PRO A 5 12.38 -20.72 5.20
CA PRO A 5 11.78 -20.57 6.52
C PRO A 5 12.58 -19.61 7.43
N SER A 6 13.83 -19.32 7.08
CA SER A 6 14.69 -18.41 7.84
C SER A 6 14.51 -16.94 7.47
N ALA A 7 13.67 -16.64 6.47
CA ALA A 7 13.46 -15.28 5.98
C ALA A 7 12.62 -14.40 6.93
N ILE A 8 12.06 -14.95 8.02
CA ILE A 8 11.35 -14.14 9.04
C ILE A 8 12.28 -13.06 9.59
N GLY A 9 11.81 -11.82 9.60
CA GLY A 9 12.58 -10.63 9.99
C GLY A 9 13.48 -10.06 8.89
N ALA A 10 13.51 -10.66 7.69
CA ALA A 10 14.19 -10.04 6.55
C ALA A 10 13.49 -8.74 6.15
N VAL A 11 14.28 -7.68 5.95
CA VAL A 11 13.79 -6.34 5.60
C VAL A 11 14.28 -5.91 4.23
N THR A 12 13.48 -5.09 3.55
CA THR A 12 13.93 -4.40 2.33
C THR A 12 14.79 -3.19 2.69
N GLU A 13 15.70 -2.81 1.79
CA GLU A 13 16.28 -1.46 1.85
C GLU A 13 15.18 -0.38 1.74
N PRO A 14 15.34 0.78 2.41
CA PRO A 14 14.38 1.87 2.30
C PRO A 14 14.18 2.31 0.86
N ARG A 15 12.92 2.43 0.44
CA ARG A 15 12.54 2.97 -0.87
C ARG A 15 11.68 4.22 -0.72
N ILE A 16 11.99 5.23 -1.52
CA ILE A 16 11.16 6.43 -1.57
C ILE A 16 9.98 6.18 -2.50
N TYR A 17 8.78 6.36 -1.97
CA TYR A 17 7.54 6.44 -2.72
C TYR A 17 7.07 7.88 -2.72
N GLU A 18 6.92 8.46 -3.90
CA GLU A 18 6.45 9.84 -4.09
C GLU A 18 5.14 9.82 -4.85
N TRP A 19 4.27 10.76 -4.52
CA TRP A 19 2.99 10.93 -5.20
C TRP A 19 2.61 12.41 -5.25
N THR A 20 1.79 12.72 -6.24
CA THR A 20 1.14 14.01 -6.42
C THR A 20 -0.34 13.91 -6.09
N ASP A 21 -1.02 15.07 -6.04
CA ASP A 21 -2.48 15.13 -5.91
C ASP A 21 -3.18 14.29 -6.98
N ARG A 22 -2.68 14.28 -8.21
CA ARG A 22 -3.21 13.46 -9.31
C ARG A 22 -3.29 11.98 -8.96
N ASP A 23 -2.29 11.44 -8.26
CA ASP A 23 -2.25 10.01 -7.92
C ASP A 23 -3.30 9.67 -6.85
N THR A 24 -3.49 10.54 -5.86
CA THR A 24 -4.49 10.36 -4.80
C THR A 24 -5.92 10.59 -5.31
N LEU A 25 -6.12 11.55 -6.24
CA LEU A 25 -7.37 11.74 -6.97
C LEU A 25 -7.71 10.52 -7.84
N LEU A 26 -6.73 10.03 -8.61
CA LEU A 26 -6.90 8.86 -9.47
C LEU A 26 -7.23 7.61 -8.64
N TYR A 27 -6.59 7.45 -7.49
CA TYR A 27 -6.92 6.38 -6.55
C TYR A 27 -8.38 6.49 -6.08
N ALA A 28 -8.82 7.66 -5.64
CA ALA A 28 -10.19 7.87 -5.16
C ALA A 28 -11.23 7.50 -6.22
N LEU A 29 -11.02 7.93 -7.47
CA LEU A 29 -11.86 7.53 -8.60
C LEU A 29 -11.79 6.01 -8.85
N GLY A 30 -10.59 5.43 -8.80
CA GLY A 30 -10.37 4.00 -9.01
C GLY A 30 -11.08 3.10 -8.00
N VAL A 31 -11.29 3.58 -6.77
CA VAL A 31 -12.03 2.87 -5.72
C VAL A 31 -13.50 3.30 -5.60
N GLY A 32 -13.99 4.12 -6.54
CA GLY A 32 -15.41 4.40 -6.72
C GLY A 32 -15.93 5.71 -6.12
N ALA A 33 -15.07 6.60 -5.61
CA ALA A 33 -15.50 7.95 -5.25
C ALA A 33 -15.92 8.74 -6.50
N GLY A 34 -16.89 9.66 -6.36
CA GLY A 34 -17.47 10.35 -7.51
C GLY A 34 -17.71 11.85 -7.30
N THR A 35 -18.67 12.39 -8.04
CA THR A 35 -19.07 13.81 -7.99
C THR A 35 -19.76 14.20 -6.69
N SER A 36 -20.23 13.23 -5.90
CA SER A 36 -20.72 13.41 -4.54
C SER A 36 -19.62 13.57 -3.49
N ASP A 37 -18.38 13.23 -3.84
CA ASP A 37 -17.28 13.02 -2.90
C ASP A 37 -16.12 13.99 -3.19
N LEU A 38 -16.44 15.26 -3.44
CA LEU A 38 -15.50 16.26 -3.97
C LEU A 38 -14.23 16.45 -3.13
N ALA A 39 -14.31 16.18 -1.82
CA ALA A 39 -13.13 16.20 -0.95
C ALA A 39 -12.09 15.15 -1.34
N TYR A 40 -12.47 14.04 -1.97
CA TYR A 40 -11.54 12.99 -2.43
C TYR A 40 -11.25 13.08 -3.93
N THR A 41 -12.13 13.70 -4.72
CA THR A 41 -12.09 13.66 -6.19
C THR A 41 -11.73 14.98 -6.85
N THR A 42 -11.48 16.04 -6.08
CA THR A 42 -11.02 17.34 -6.60
C THR A 42 -10.01 18.00 -5.67
N GLU A 43 -9.13 18.82 -6.25
CA GLU A 43 -8.09 19.59 -5.56
C GLU A 43 -8.39 21.09 -5.47
N ASN A 44 -9.40 21.57 -6.19
CA ASN A 44 -9.67 23.01 -6.40
C ASN A 44 -11.15 23.40 -6.26
N SER A 45 -11.99 22.53 -5.70
CA SER A 45 -13.39 22.86 -5.43
C SER A 45 -13.52 23.95 -4.37
N HIS A 46 -14.48 24.87 -4.56
CA HIS A 46 -14.69 26.01 -3.67
C HIS A 46 -14.90 25.58 -2.22
N GLU A 47 -14.02 26.04 -1.31
CA GLU A 47 -14.05 25.75 0.13
C GLU A 47 -13.97 24.25 0.50
N ILE A 48 -13.48 23.40 -0.40
CA ILE A 48 -13.32 21.96 -0.15
C ILE A 48 -11.84 21.60 -0.28
N PRO A 49 -11.09 21.47 0.83
CA PRO A 49 -9.74 20.98 0.79
C PRO A 49 -9.72 19.49 0.42
N GLN A 50 -8.75 19.09 -0.40
CA GLN A 50 -8.55 17.69 -0.74
C GLN A 50 -8.18 16.86 0.49
N GLN A 51 -8.80 15.69 0.60
CA GLN A 51 -8.50 14.64 1.56
C GLN A 51 -8.08 13.39 0.79
N VAL A 52 -7.30 12.53 1.44
CA VAL A 52 -6.85 11.25 0.87
C VAL A 52 -7.52 10.11 1.62
N LEU A 53 -8.06 9.15 0.88
CA LEU A 53 -8.63 7.96 1.47
C LEU A 53 -7.54 7.20 2.26
N PRO A 54 -7.81 6.80 3.53
CA PRO A 54 -6.88 6.04 4.36
C PRO A 54 -6.26 4.82 3.67
N THR A 55 -7.05 4.17 2.81
CA THR A 55 -6.66 2.97 2.07
C THR A 55 -5.62 3.23 0.99
N PHE A 56 -5.33 4.49 0.61
CA PHE A 56 -4.19 4.82 -0.25
C PHE A 56 -2.84 4.36 0.34
N ALA A 57 -2.79 4.10 1.65
CA ALA A 57 -1.65 3.46 2.31
C ALA A 57 -1.21 2.14 1.66
N VAL A 58 -2.13 1.37 1.05
CA VAL A 58 -1.74 0.12 0.34
C VAL A 58 -0.97 0.38 -0.95
N ILE A 59 -1.05 1.61 -1.50
CA ILE A 59 -0.33 2.06 -2.68
C ILE A 59 1.01 2.70 -2.29
N CYS A 60 0.98 3.65 -1.35
CA CYS A 60 2.17 4.42 -0.98
C CYS A 60 3.04 3.77 0.12
N CYS A 61 2.60 2.66 0.72
CA CYS A 61 3.31 1.91 1.76
C CYS A 61 3.06 0.39 1.61
N MET A 62 3.43 -0.17 0.46
CA MET A 62 3.11 -1.55 0.10
C MET A 62 4.01 -2.58 0.81
N GLY A 63 3.50 -3.24 1.84
CA GLY A 63 4.22 -4.31 2.57
C GLY A 63 4.57 -5.54 1.72
N PHE A 64 3.88 -5.75 0.60
CA PHE A 64 4.14 -6.87 -0.32
C PHE A 64 5.55 -6.82 -0.96
N ALA A 65 6.26 -5.69 -0.86
CA ALA A 65 7.65 -5.57 -1.32
C ALA A 65 8.63 -6.53 -0.61
N ALA A 66 8.27 -7.07 0.57
CA ALA A 66 9.06 -8.10 1.24
C ALA A 66 8.87 -9.52 0.67
N ALA A 67 7.83 -9.78 -0.14
CA ALA A 67 7.55 -11.12 -0.65
C ALA A 67 8.74 -11.78 -1.35
N PRO A 68 9.50 -11.11 -2.24
CA PRO A 68 10.67 -11.72 -2.90
C PRO A 68 11.80 -12.16 -1.94
N LEU A 69 11.84 -11.66 -0.70
CA LEU A 69 12.82 -12.08 0.31
C LEU A 69 12.54 -13.49 0.86
N VAL A 70 11.29 -13.95 0.76
CA VAL A 70 10.87 -15.27 1.24
C VAL A 70 11.27 -16.38 0.25
N GLY A 71 11.48 -16.06 -1.03
CA GLY A 71 11.87 -17.04 -2.04
C GLY A 71 11.23 -16.80 -3.40
N THR A 72 10.97 -17.90 -4.13
CA THR A 72 10.39 -17.84 -5.48
C THR A 72 9.01 -18.47 -5.50
N PHE A 73 8.04 -17.71 -6.00
CA PHE A 73 6.63 -18.11 -6.05
C PHE A 73 6.10 -18.16 -7.48
N ASN A 74 5.10 -19.01 -7.70
CA ASN A 74 4.21 -18.84 -8.84
C ASN A 74 3.14 -17.80 -8.45
N TRP A 75 3.29 -16.58 -8.95
CA TRP A 75 2.37 -15.47 -8.66
C TRP A 75 0.91 -15.75 -9.06
N GLY A 76 0.68 -16.62 -10.04
CA GLY A 76 -0.67 -17.04 -10.44
C GLY A 76 -1.36 -17.96 -9.43
N MET A 77 -0.64 -18.48 -8.44
CA MET A 77 -1.15 -19.34 -7.37
C MET A 77 -1.16 -18.66 -6.00
N LEU A 78 -0.79 -17.37 -5.94
CA LEU A 78 -0.80 -16.58 -4.71
C LEU A 78 -2.08 -15.74 -4.65
N LEU A 79 -3.05 -16.20 -3.86
CA LEU A 79 -4.19 -15.37 -3.49
C LEU A 79 -3.80 -14.46 -2.32
N HIS A 80 -4.06 -13.16 -2.46
CA HIS A 80 -3.85 -12.21 -1.37
C HIS A 80 -4.86 -12.49 -0.24
N GLY A 81 -4.37 -13.05 0.88
CA GLY A 81 -5.23 -13.54 1.96
C GLY A 81 -5.88 -12.44 2.80
N SER A 82 -5.13 -11.43 3.22
CA SER A 82 -5.61 -10.35 4.10
C SER A 82 -4.73 -9.12 4.01
N GLN A 83 -5.33 -7.96 4.28
CA GLN A 83 -4.65 -6.66 4.30
C GLN A 83 -5.10 -5.87 5.53
N GLU A 84 -4.14 -5.27 6.24
CA GLU A 84 -4.39 -4.28 7.29
C GLU A 84 -3.63 -2.99 6.94
N VAL A 85 -4.18 -1.84 7.34
CA VAL A 85 -3.50 -0.54 7.33
C VAL A 85 -3.70 0.16 8.66
N ARG A 86 -2.66 0.83 9.15
CA ARG A 86 -2.73 1.69 10.34
C ARG A 86 -2.05 3.01 10.02
N LEU A 87 -2.77 4.12 10.22
CA LEU A 87 -2.25 5.46 9.99
C LEU A 87 -1.91 6.13 11.32
N ALA A 88 -0.70 6.69 11.40
CA ALA A 88 -0.31 7.58 12.49
C ALA A 88 -0.82 9.02 12.28
N SER A 89 -1.03 9.41 11.02
CA SER A 89 -1.54 10.71 10.60
C SER A 89 -2.29 10.59 9.27
N PRO A 90 -3.17 11.55 8.90
CA PRO A 90 -3.73 11.62 7.57
C PRO A 90 -2.64 11.67 6.49
N LEU A 91 -2.87 11.02 5.35
CA LEU A 91 -1.98 11.12 4.19
C LEU A 91 -2.21 12.48 3.49
N PRO A 92 -1.14 13.21 3.14
CA PRO A 92 -1.28 14.45 2.39
C PRO A 92 -1.65 14.17 0.92
N PRO A 93 -2.37 15.08 0.24
CA PRO A 93 -2.68 14.97 -1.19
C PRO A 93 -1.46 14.69 -2.09
N ALA A 94 -0.34 15.33 -1.80
CA ALA A 94 0.96 15.12 -2.43
C ALA A 94 2.04 14.98 -1.35
N GLY A 95 3.01 14.10 -1.57
CA GLY A 95 4.06 13.87 -0.59
C GLY A 95 4.94 12.68 -0.94
N SER A 96 5.73 12.26 0.05
CA SER A 96 6.59 11.10 -0.07
C SER A 96 6.74 10.34 1.25
N LEU A 97 7.06 9.05 1.14
CA LEU A 97 7.41 8.18 2.26
C LEU A 97 8.69 7.42 1.95
N SER A 98 9.50 7.22 2.99
CA SER A 98 10.54 6.20 2.99
C SER A 98 9.95 4.91 3.55
N VAL A 99 9.83 3.89 2.71
CA VAL A 99 9.11 2.65 3.01
C VAL A 99 10.11 1.50 3.16
N VAL A 100 9.94 0.74 4.24
CA VAL A 100 10.61 -0.52 4.51
C VAL A 100 9.52 -1.59 4.68
N SER A 101 9.72 -2.76 4.08
CA SER A 101 8.86 -3.92 4.26
C SER A 101 9.61 -5.05 4.95
N GLU A 102 8.90 -5.84 5.73
CA GLU A 102 9.45 -6.93 6.53
C GLU A 102 8.65 -8.22 6.30
N VAL A 103 9.34 -9.35 6.27
CA VAL A 103 8.72 -10.67 6.41
C VAL A 103 8.34 -10.89 7.86
N ALA A 104 7.12 -10.51 8.24
CA ALA A 104 6.68 -10.57 9.63
C ALA A 104 6.54 -12.01 10.18
N ASP A 105 6.07 -12.94 9.35
CA ASP A 105 5.85 -14.34 9.74
C ASP A 105 5.80 -15.27 8.51
N ILE A 106 6.10 -16.55 8.72
CA ILE A 106 5.94 -17.64 7.75
C ILE A 106 5.35 -18.84 8.48
N GLN A 107 4.19 -19.32 8.02
CA GLN A 107 3.50 -20.46 8.63
C GLN A 107 3.38 -21.61 7.63
N ASP A 108 3.89 -22.78 8.01
CA ASP A 108 3.64 -24.04 7.32
C ASP A 108 2.40 -24.71 7.92
N LYS A 109 1.40 -25.02 7.08
CA LYS A 109 0.15 -25.67 7.50
C LYS A 109 0.19 -27.19 7.34
N GLY A 110 1.24 -27.76 6.74
CA GLY A 110 1.48 -29.20 6.70
C GLY A 110 0.58 -30.01 5.75
N GLU A 111 0.02 -29.37 4.72
CA GLU A 111 -0.63 -30.08 3.60
C GLU A 111 0.34 -30.30 2.43
#